data_AF-A0A1E9VR19-F1
#
_entry.id   AF-A0A1E9VR19-F1
#
_cell.length_a   1.000
_cell.length_b   1.000
_cell.length_c   1.000
_cell.angle_alpha   90.00
_cell.angle_beta   90.00
_cell.angle_gamma   90.00
#
_symmetry.space_group_name_H-M   'P 1'
#
loop_
_entity.id
_entity.type
_entity.pdbx_description
1 polymer ?
#
loop_
_entity_poly.entity_id
_entity_poly.type
_entity_poly.pdbx_seq_one_letter_code
_entity_poly.pdbx_strand_id
1 'polypeptide(L)'
;MEIDNLPKLNAKTHKSVGIDLGITDLATLSDSTKIGAPKPLKTNLKKLQRLSKSLSRKQKGSNNREKAKTKLSRLYYKISNIRKDFLHKLTTDLVKQFDVICLENLNTKGMVKTTN
;
A
#
# COMPACT_ATOMS: atom_id res chain seq x y z
N MET A 1 28.60 3.71 31.17
CA MET A 1 27.29 3.73 30.52
C MET A 1 27.26 2.54 29.57
N GLU A 2 26.58 1.47 29.97
CA GLU A 2 26.41 0.29 29.11
C GLU A 2 25.60 0.66 27.86
N ILE A 3 26.14 0.26 26.71
CA ILE A 3 25.54 0.45 25.39
C ILE A 3 24.66 -0.78 25.13
N ASP A 4 23.68 -1.04 26.00
CA ASP A 4 22.86 -2.26 25.98
C ASP A 4 21.63 -2.19 25.07
N ASN A 5 21.59 -1.18 24.19
CA ASN A 5 20.45 -0.92 23.32
C ASN A 5 20.78 -1.10 21.83
N LEU A 6 21.61 -2.11 21.51
CA LEU A 6 21.72 -2.59 20.13
C LEU A 6 20.57 -3.56 19.83
N PRO A 7 19.81 -3.40 18.74
CA PRO A 7 18.79 -4.35 18.37
C PRO A 7 19.40 -5.75 18.23
N LYS A 8 18.95 -6.71 19.03
CA LYS A 8 19.35 -8.12 18.89
C LYS A 8 18.98 -8.59 17.50
N LEU A 9 19.97 -9.09 16.76
CA LEU A 9 19.74 -9.68 15.46
C LEU A 9 18.88 -10.94 15.63
N ASN A 10 17.78 -11.04 14.89
CA ASN A 10 16.97 -12.25 14.89
C ASN A 10 17.81 -13.44 14.42
N ALA A 11 17.56 -14.63 15.00
CA ALA A 11 18.15 -15.86 14.53
C ALA A 11 17.83 -16.07 13.04
N LYS A 12 18.81 -16.57 12.28
CA LYS A 12 18.65 -16.85 10.85
C LYS A 12 17.57 -17.91 10.65
N THR A 13 16.64 -17.63 9.76
CA THR A 13 15.56 -18.57 9.40
C THR A 13 16.04 -19.64 8.41
N HIS A 14 17.13 -19.37 7.69
CA HIS A 14 17.67 -20.15 6.57
C HIS A 14 16.66 -20.39 5.44
N LYS A 15 15.57 -19.63 5.40
CA LYS A 15 14.52 -19.75 4.38
C LYS A 15 14.70 -18.71 3.30
N SER A 16 14.37 -19.09 2.07
CA SER A 16 14.33 -18.22 0.91
C SER A 16 12.97 -18.27 0.23
N VAL A 17 12.51 -17.14 -0.32
CA VAL A 17 11.25 -17.09 -1.06
C VAL A 17 11.33 -16.20 -2.30
N GLY A 18 10.73 -16.64 -3.40
CA GLY A 18 10.47 -15.82 -4.58
C GLY A 18 9.10 -15.13 -4.45
N ILE A 19 9.00 -13.88 -4.91
CA ILE A 19 7.76 -13.10 -4.89
C ILE A 19 7.43 -12.63 -6.31
N ASP A 20 6.32 -13.12 -6.83
CA ASP A 20 5.64 -12.62 -8.03
C ASP A 20 4.67 -11.51 -7.63
N LEU A 21 4.74 -10.33 -8.27
CA LEU A 21 3.88 -9.19 -7.95
C LEU A 21 2.79 -9.02 -9.01
N GLY A 22 1.53 -9.10 -8.60
CA GLY A 22 0.37 -8.98 -9.48
C GLY A 22 -0.45 -7.70 -9.30
N ILE A 23 -1.43 -7.50 -10.20
CA ILE A 23 -2.42 -6.41 -10.10
C ILE A 23 -3.67 -6.87 -9.32
N THR A 24 -4.06 -8.13 -9.49
CA THR A 24 -5.22 -8.75 -8.85
C THR A 24 -4.91 -9.19 -7.42
N ASP A 25 -3.84 -9.97 -7.28
CA ASP A 25 -3.19 -10.33 -6.02
C ASP A 25 -1.93 -9.47 -5.89
N LEU A 26 -1.63 -8.93 -4.70
CA LEU A 26 -0.46 -8.07 -4.55
C LEU A 26 0.83 -8.87 -4.79
N ALA A 27 0.88 -10.07 -4.21
CA ALA A 27 2.04 -10.94 -4.28
C ALA A 27 1.62 -12.42 -4.27
N THR A 28 2.30 -13.24 -5.04
CA THR A 28 2.27 -14.71 -4.94
C THR A 28 3.68 -15.18 -4.61
N LEU A 29 3.81 -15.99 -3.56
CA LEU A 29 5.09 -16.48 -3.09
C LEU A 29 5.38 -17.83 -3.75
N SER A 30 6.67 -18.18 -3.88
CA SER A 30 7.10 -19.47 -4.43
C SER A 30 6.65 -20.68 -3.60
N ASP A 31 6.19 -20.45 -2.36
CA ASP A 31 5.58 -21.46 -1.49
C ASP A 31 4.06 -21.61 -1.69
N SER A 32 3.53 -21.02 -2.77
CA SER A 32 2.10 -20.95 -3.14
C SER A 32 1.22 -20.02 -2.28
N THR A 33 1.78 -19.30 -1.32
CA THR A 33 1.05 -18.30 -0.56
C THR A 33 0.61 -17.13 -1.44
N LYS A 34 -0.68 -16.80 -1.43
CA LYS A 34 -1.22 -15.62 -2.13
C LYS A 34 -1.53 -14.50 -1.15
N ILE A 35 -1.08 -13.31 -1.47
CA ILE A 35 -1.25 -12.11 -0.67
C ILE A 35 -2.15 -11.14 -1.42
N GLY A 36 -3.40 -11.04 -0.95
CA GLY A 36 -4.38 -10.15 -1.54
C GLY A 36 -4.04 -8.68 -1.32
N ALA A 37 -4.19 -7.84 -2.36
CA ALA A 37 -4.03 -6.40 -2.22
C ALA A 37 -5.23 -5.78 -1.47
N PRO A 38 -5.02 -4.90 -0.49
CA PRO A 38 -6.12 -4.13 0.08
C PRO A 38 -6.72 -3.24 -1.02
N LYS A 39 -8.05 -3.14 -1.07
CA LYS A 39 -8.77 -2.35 -2.08
C LYS A 39 -9.44 -1.09 -1.50
N PRO A 40 -8.72 -0.24 -0.72
CA PRO A 40 -9.34 0.88 0.01
C PRO A 40 -9.92 1.95 -0.93
N LEU A 41 -9.35 2.10 -2.14
CA LEU A 41 -9.91 2.98 -3.16
C LEU A 41 -11.30 2.50 -3.61
N LYS A 42 -11.44 1.20 -3.93
CA LYS A 42 -12.72 0.59 -4.33
C LYS A 42 -13.77 0.80 -3.25
N THR A 43 -13.43 0.53 -1.98
CA THR A 43 -14.33 0.70 -0.83
C THR A 43 -14.75 2.16 -0.63
N ASN A 44 -13.86 3.13 -0.89
CA ASN A 44 -14.13 4.56 -0.66
C ASN A 44 -14.58 5.32 -1.92
N LEU A 45 -14.75 4.64 -3.06
CA LEU A 45 -14.98 5.27 -4.37
C LEU A 45 -16.22 6.18 -4.39
N LYS A 46 -17.36 5.69 -3.88
CA LYS A 46 -18.61 6.48 -3.79
C LYS A 46 -18.40 7.77 -2.98
N LYS A 47 -17.67 7.68 -1.86
CA LYS A 47 -17.36 8.85 -1.01
C LYS A 47 -16.41 9.81 -1.71
N LEU A 48 -15.40 9.29 -2.40
CA LEU A 48 -14.43 10.07 -3.17
C LEU A 48 -15.11 10.86 -4.28
N GLN A 49 -15.98 10.21 -5.06
CA GLN A 49 -16.78 10.84 -6.12
C GLN A 49 -17.65 11.97 -5.55
N ARG A 50 -18.36 11.71 -4.44
CA ARG A 50 -19.21 12.72 -3.79
C ARG A 50 -18.41 13.93 -3.31
N LEU A 51 -17.26 13.73 -2.67
CA LEU A 51 -16.41 14.82 -2.19
C LEU A 51 -15.78 15.61 -3.34
N SER A 52 -15.35 14.92 -4.40
CA SER A 52 -14.80 15.55 -5.61
C SER A 52 -15.86 16.41 -6.31
N LYS A 53 -17.09 15.88 -6.48
CA LYS A 53 -18.22 16.64 -7.03
C LYS A 53 -18.57 17.84 -6.16
N SER A 54 -18.60 17.67 -4.84
CA SER A 54 -18.84 18.78 -3.89
C SER A 54 -17.80 19.88 -4.06
N LEU A 55 -16.50 19.53 -4.10
CA LEU A 55 -15.41 20.50 -4.32
C LEU A 55 -15.54 21.24 -5.65
N SER A 56 -15.84 20.52 -6.75
CA SER A 56 -15.96 21.10 -8.09
C SER A 56 -17.06 22.17 -8.20
N ARG A 57 -18.13 22.03 -7.40
CA ARG A 57 -19.27 22.95 -7.40
C ARG A 57 -19.06 24.20 -6.52
N LYS A 58 -17.96 24.28 -5.75
CA LYS A 58 -17.70 25.44 -4.88
C LYS A 58 -16.88 26.49 -5.61
N GLN A 59 -17.22 27.76 -5.38
CA GLN A 59 -16.50 28.91 -5.92
C GLN A 59 -15.02 28.87 -5.51
N LYS A 60 -14.13 29.04 -6.49
CA LYS A 60 -12.68 29.16 -6.26
C LYS A 60 -12.39 30.31 -5.29
N GLY A 61 -11.46 30.11 -4.35
CA GLY A 61 -11.12 31.10 -3.31
C GLY A 61 -12.08 31.18 -2.12
N SER A 62 -13.28 30.61 -2.19
CA SER A 62 -14.22 30.67 -1.05
C SER A 62 -13.79 29.78 0.13
N ASN A 63 -14.10 30.22 1.35
CA ASN A 63 -13.88 29.43 2.58
C ASN A 63 -14.58 28.07 2.54
N ASN A 64 -15.75 28.00 1.88
CA ASN A 64 -16.48 26.75 1.72
C ASN A 64 -15.77 25.75 0.78
N ARG A 65 -15.05 26.26 -0.22
CA ARG A 65 -14.22 25.43 -1.09
C ARG A 65 -13.03 24.86 -0.34
N GLU A 66 -12.35 25.66 0.48
CA GLU A 66 -11.22 25.17 1.28
C GLU A 66 -11.66 24.10 2.29
N LYS A 67 -12.81 24.28 2.95
CA LYS A 67 -13.42 23.21 3.78
C LYS A 67 -13.68 21.92 2.98
N ALA A 68 -14.17 22.02 1.74
CA ALA A 68 -14.40 20.85 0.88
C ALA A 68 -13.09 20.19 0.43
N LYS A 69 -12.06 20.99 0.09
CA LYS A 69 -10.73 20.53 -0.30
C LYS A 69 -10.06 19.75 0.83
N THR A 70 -10.15 20.25 2.05
CA THR A 70 -9.63 19.57 3.25
C THR A 70 -10.32 18.22 3.47
N LYS A 71 -11.65 18.14 3.32
CA LYS A 71 -12.40 16.88 3.43
C LYS A 71 -11.94 15.85 2.39
N LEU A 72 -11.74 16.28 1.14
CA LEU A 72 -11.24 15.43 0.06
C LEU A 72 -9.81 14.95 0.34
N SER A 73 -8.93 15.87 0.76
CA SER A 73 -7.52 15.57 1.07
C SER A 73 -7.38 14.59 2.23
N ARG A 74 -8.21 14.72 3.28
CA ARG A 74 -8.28 13.76 4.38
C ARG A 74 -8.68 12.36 3.93
N LEU A 75 -9.58 12.24 2.95
CA LEU A 75 -9.95 10.94 2.39
C LEU A 75 -8.78 10.32 1.60
N TYR A 76 -8.11 11.10 0.75
CA TYR A 76 -6.91 10.63 0.04
C TYR A 76 -5.81 10.20 1.02
N TYR A 77 -5.56 10.99 2.06
CA TYR A 77 -4.61 10.66 3.12
C TYR A 77 -4.96 9.34 3.81
N LYS A 78 -6.24 9.14 4.18
CA LYS A 78 -6.70 7.87 4.76
C LYS A 78 -6.46 6.68 3.82
N ILE A 79 -6.79 6.80 2.54
CA ILE A 79 -6.57 5.73 1.55
C ILE A 79 -5.09 5.42 1.41
N SER A 80 -4.23 6.44 1.35
CA SER A 80 -2.79 6.29 1.29
C SER A 80 -2.24 5.59 2.52
N ASN A 81 -2.66 5.99 3.73
CA ASN A 81 -2.22 5.37 4.97
C ASN A 81 -2.63 3.90 5.09
N ILE A 82 -3.83 3.52 4.64
CA ILE A 82 -4.23 2.10 4.63
C ILE A 82 -3.30 1.27 3.74
N ARG A 83 -2.93 1.80 2.55
CA ARG A 83 -2.00 1.12 1.65
C ARG A 83 -0.60 1.01 2.27
N LYS A 84 -0.11 2.09 2.88
CA LYS A 84 1.21 2.11 3.54
C LYS A 84 1.28 1.14 4.71
N ASP A 85 0.28 1.18 5.60
CA ASP A 85 0.20 0.28 6.76
C ASP A 85 0.24 -1.20 6.34
N PHE A 86 -0.54 -1.56 5.32
CA PHE A 86 -0.52 -2.90 4.77
C PHE A 86 0.87 -3.29 4.25
N LEU A 87 1.51 -2.43 3.46
CA LEU A 87 2.84 -2.70 2.92
C LEU A 87 3.88 -2.85 4.03
N HIS A 88 3.86 -1.98 5.05
CA HIS A 88 4.79 -2.06 6.17
C HIS A 88 4.66 -3.37 6.94
N LYS A 89 3.43 -3.79 7.24
CA LYS A 89 3.15 -5.07 7.90
C LYS A 89 3.65 -6.24 7.06
N LEU A 90 3.28 -6.25 5.78
CA LEU A 90 3.73 -7.28 4.84
C LEU A 90 5.25 -7.38 4.77
N THR A 91 5.96 -6.27 4.57
CA THR A 91 7.42 -6.28 4.50
C THR A 91 8.06 -6.74 5.81
N THR A 92 7.47 -6.37 6.95
CA THR A 92 7.93 -6.81 8.27
C THR A 92 7.76 -8.31 8.43
N ASP A 93 6.61 -8.84 8.01
CA ASP A 93 6.31 -10.26 8.11
C ASP A 93 7.20 -11.10 7.18
N LEU A 94 7.50 -10.61 5.98
CA LEU A 94 8.40 -11.27 5.04
C LEU A 94 9.84 -11.32 5.56
N VAL A 95 10.38 -10.19 6.03
CA VAL A 95 11.76 -10.11 6.54
C VAL A 95 11.94 -10.89 7.85
N LYS A 96 10.87 -11.11 8.62
CA LYS A 96 10.90 -12.00 9.79
C LYS A 96 10.90 -13.49 9.43
N GLN A 97 10.32 -13.85 8.30
CA GLN A 97 10.11 -15.26 7.91
C GLN A 97 11.18 -15.80 6.97
N PHE A 98 11.83 -14.93 6.19
CA PHE A 98 12.77 -15.31 5.15
C PHE A 98 14.06 -14.49 5.25
N ASP A 99 15.20 -15.19 5.16
CA ASP A 99 16.52 -14.57 5.13
C ASP A 99 16.88 -14.04 3.74
N VAL A 100 16.34 -14.68 2.69
CA VAL A 100 16.56 -14.31 1.29
C VAL A 100 15.21 -14.13 0.60
N ILE A 101 15.02 -12.97 -0.03
CA ILE A 101 13.80 -12.64 -0.77
C ILE A 101 14.21 -12.31 -2.20
N CYS A 102 13.72 -13.09 -3.16
CA CYS A 102 13.95 -12.88 -4.59
C CYS A 102 12.71 -12.21 -5.20
N LEU A 103 12.92 -11.09 -5.91
CA LEU A 103 11.87 -10.37 -6.63
C LEU A 103 12.11 -10.49 -8.12
N GLU A 104 11.04 -10.71 -8.89
CA GLU A 104 11.12 -10.66 -10.34
C GLU A 104 11.26 -9.21 -10.85
N ASN A 105 11.95 -9.07 -11.98
CA ASN A 105 12.10 -7.78 -12.65
C ASN A 105 10.80 -7.42 -13.38
N LEU A 106 9.90 -6.73 -12.67
CA LEU A 106 8.55 -6.47 -13.14
C LEU A 106 8.50 -5.28 -14.12
N ASN A 107 8.04 -5.50 -15.36
CA ASN A 107 7.64 -4.41 -16.25
C ASN A 107 6.27 -3.84 -15.83
N THR A 108 6.28 -3.07 -14.74
CA THR A 108 5.09 -2.43 -14.15
C THR A 108 4.28 -1.59 -15.14
N LYS A 109 4.94 -0.94 -16.11
CA LYS A 109 4.27 -0.14 -17.15
C LYS A 109 3.48 -1.00 -18.13
N GLY A 110 4.00 -2.17 -18.50
CA GLY A 110 3.30 -3.12 -19.37
C GLY A 110 2.06 -3.71 -18.71
N MET A 111 2.18 -4.08 -17.43
CA MET A 111 1.09 -4.74 -16.70
C MET A 111 -0.16 -3.87 -16.55
N VAL A 112 0.00 -2.58 -16.23
CA VAL A 112 -1.14 -1.63 -16.09
C VAL A 112 -1.85 -1.41 -17.43
N LYS A 113 -1.16 -1.58 -18.56
CA LYS A 113 -1.70 -1.33 -19.90
C LYS A 113 -2.59 -2.48 -20.41
N THR A 114 -2.35 -3.71 -19.96
CA THR A 114 -3.09 -4.90 -20.38
C THR A 114 -4.42 -5.10 -19.64
N THR A 115 -4.67 -4.38 -18.54
CA THR A 115 -5.86 -4.58 -17.69
C THR A 115 -7.04 -3.65 -18.05
N ASN A 116 -7.13 -3.20 -19.30
CA ASN A 116 -8.29 -2.43 -19.81
C ASN A 116 -9.18 -3.29 -20.70
#